data_AF-C0N4Y0-F1
#
_entry.id   AF-C0N4Y0-F1
#
_cell.length_a   1.000
_cell.length_b   1.000
_cell.length_c   1.000
_cell.angle_alpha   90.00
_cell.angle_beta   90.00
_cell.angle_gamma   90.00
#
_symmetry.space_group_name_H-M   'P 1'
#
loop_
_entity.id
_entity.type
_entity.pdbx_description
1 polymer ?
#
loop_
_entity_poly.entity_id
_entity_poly.type
_entity_poly.pdbx_seq_one_letter_code
_entity_poly.pdbx_strand_id
1 'polypeptide(L)'
;MQLTLSANRFKSRNDDRLFIADVPLNYEETKTRDRLTAGLRYPLTLTKSETWWLGSKLHYLDEQAEYGLNRQDGLGDRVEIEKDLRYSALEFYTQWQKNDSRKLISLSTKLKQGIQLGAQRNHLRDSNGIRKGTETTHFTSWDFTVMWRYMLTPQWRLQTRANLFWSDDILPSAEQVRYGGERYGRGYPDGQAQGDRGAASDIELRYLMPVTFPIIKRFEPYAVVDVAQTELNVSETKQELASVAVGLYVTDQRYFGVAVEVAKPVGDAHYETTNREPVYNLKLHWKFE
;
A
#
# COMPACT_ATOMS: atom_id res chain seq x y z
N MET A 1 16.14 -1.02 -23.53
CA MET A 1 14.85 -1.70 -23.32
C MET A 1 15.02 -2.74 -22.22
N GLN A 2 14.09 -2.86 -21.28
CA GLN A 2 14.16 -3.86 -20.21
C GLN A 2 12.87 -4.67 -20.16
N LEU A 3 13.01 -5.99 -20.11
CA LEU A 3 11.93 -6.94 -19.87
C LEU A 3 11.93 -7.33 -18.38
N THR A 4 10.74 -7.47 -17.81
CA THR A 4 10.54 -7.97 -16.45
C THR A 4 9.49 -9.06 -16.46
N LEU A 5 9.82 -10.21 -15.88
CA LEU A 5 8.88 -11.29 -15.61
C LEU A 5 8.88 -11.54 -14.11
N SER A 6 7.70 -11.67 -13.51
CA SER A 6 7.57 -12.04 -12.10
C SER A 6 6.40 -12.98 -11.89
N ALA A 7 6.59 -13.90 -10.95
CA ALA A 7 5.58 -14.80 -10.42
C ALA A 7 5.62 -14.71 -8.90
N ASN A 8 4.46 -14.59 -8.26
CA ASN A 8 4.35 -14.53 -6.81
C ASN A 8 3.16 -15.38 -6.36
N ARG A 9 3.33 -16.11 -5.26
CA ARG A 9 2.27 -16.83 -4.55
C ARG A 9 2.21 -16.29 -3.13
N PHE A 10 1.04 -15.79 -2.74
CA PHE A 10 0.75 -15.27 -1.41
C PHE A 10 -0.26 -16.19 -0.72
N LYS A 11 -0.03 -16.47 0.56
CA LYS A 11 -0.95 -17.20 1.43
C LYS A 11 -1.14 -16.42 2.72
N SER A 12 -2.37 -16.25 3.17
CA SER A 12 -2.70 -15.66 4.47
C SER A 12 -3.79 -16.45 5.18
N ARG A 13 -3.74 -16.43 6.50
CA ARG A 13 -4.84 -16.80 7.39
C ARG A 13 -5.03 -15.65 8.37
N ASN A 14 -6.22 -15.06 8.39
CA ASN A 14 -6.57 -13.95 9.27
C ASN A 14 -7.83 -14.30 10.04
N ASP A 15 -7.87 -13.97 11.32
CA ASP A 15 -9.04 -14.16 12.17
C ASP A 15 -9.37 -12.81 12.81
N ASP A 16 -10.62 -12.37 12.75
CA ASP A 16 -11.07 -11.07 13.27
C ASP A 16 -12.52 -11.15 13.83
N ARG A 17 -13.03 -10.02 14.33
CA ARG A 17 -14.39 -9.90 14.87
C ARG A 17 -15.17 -8.81 14.16
N LEU A 18 -16.34 -9.17 13.66
CA LEU A 18 -17.29 -8.25 13.02
C LEU A 18 -18.53 -8.10 13.90
N PHE A 19 -19.07 -6.89 13.98
CA PHE A 19 -20.34 -6.63 14.64
C PHE A 19 -21.42 -6.39 13.57
N ILE A 20 -22.46 -7.23 13.55
CA ILE A 20 -23.63 -7.02 12.70
C ILE A 20 -24.83 -6.79 13.61
N ALA A 21 -25.37 -5.55 13.60
CA ALA A 21 -26.50 -5.15 14.45
C ALA A 21 -26.31 -5.56 15.93
N ASP A 22 -25.14 -5.22 16.49
CA ASP A 22 -24.71 -5.53 17.86
C ASP A 22 -24.47 -7.02 18.18
N VAL A 23 -24.57 -7.91 17.18
CA VAL A 23 -24.20 -9.33 17.33
C VAL A 23 -22.74 -9.54 16.93
N PRO A 24 -21.87 -10.01 17.86
CA PRO A 24 -20.49 -10.33 17.52
C PRO A 24 -20.40 -11.62 16.71
N LEU A 25 -19.77 -11.53 15.55
CA LEU A 25 -19.42 -12.64 14.66
C LEU A 25 -17.90 -12.77 14.62
N ASN A 26 -17.41 -14.00 14.83
CA ASN A 26 -16.03 -14.36 14.54
C ASN A 26 -15.90 -14.59 13.04
N TYR A 27 -14.87 -14.00 12.45
CA TYR A 27 -14.52 -14.06 11.04
C TYR A 27 -13.17 -14.77 10.91
N GLU A 28 -13.10 -15.79 10.07
CA GLU A 28 -11.86 -16.46 9.70
C GLU A 28 -11.72 -16.40 8.18
N GLU A 29 -10.57 -15.95 7.67
CA GLU A 29 -10.24 -15.89 6.25
C GLU A 29 -8.99 -16.69 5.97
N THR A 30 -9.08 -17.66 5.06
CA THR A 30 -7.91 -18.26 4.43
C THR A 30 -7.87 -17.86 2.96
N LYS A 31 -6.76 -17.28 2.52
CA LYS A 31 -6.61 -16.78 1.15
C LYS A 31 -5.32 -17.26 0.51
N THR A 32 -5.42 -17.76 -0.72
CA THR A 32 -4.29 -18.04 -1.60
C THR A 32 -4.41 -17.20 -2.86
N ARG A 33 -3.34 -16.51 -3.24
CA ARG A 33 -3.30 -15.62 -4.41
C ARG A 33 -2.04 -15.85 -5.22
N ASP A 34 -2.22 -16.18 -6.48
CA ASP A 34 -1.16 -16.30 -7.47
C ASP A 34 -1.20 -15.10 -8.42
N ARG A 35 -0.04 -14.50 -8.65
CA ARG A 35 0.12 -13.36 -9.53
C ARG A 35 1.26 -13.60 -10.50
N LEU A 36 0.96 -13.46 -11.79
CA LEU A 36 1.94 -13.43 -12.87
C LEU A 36 1.96 -12.03 -13.47
N THR A 37 3.16 -11.53 -13.77
CA THR A 37 3.30 -10.22 -14.42
C THR A 37 4.41 -10.29 -15.46
N ALA A 38 4.10 -9.80 -16.65
CA ALA A 38 5.05 -9.64 -17.74
C ALA A 38 5.07 -8.17 -18.16
N GLY A 39 6.23 -7.54 -18.18
CA GLY A 39 6.35 -6.11 -18.40
C GLY A 39 7.51 -5.73 -19.30
N LEU A 40 7.31 -4.66 -20.05
CA LEU A 40 8.32 -4.03 -20.89
C LEU A 40 8.46 -2.57 -20.46
N ARG A 41 9.70 -2.07 -20.40
CA ARG A 41 9.95 -0.64 -20.23
C ARG A 41 11.04 -0.12 -21.13
N TYR A 42 10.85 1.11 -21.57
CA TYR A 42 11.75 1.85 -22.44
C TYR A 42 12.19 3.15 -21.77
N PRO A 43 13.50 3.44 -21.72
CA PRO A 43 13.99 4.71 -21.23
C PRO A 43 13.82 5.79 -22.29
N LEU A 44 12.93 6.75 -22.05
CA LEU A 44 12.81 7.95 -22.88
C LEU A 44 13.98 8.91 -22.65
N THR A 45 14.52 8.96 -21.43
CA THR A 45 15.68 9.80 -21.10
C THR A 45 16.48 9.12 -19.99
N LEU A 46 17.81 9.08 -20.16
CA LEU A 46 18.74 8.59 -19.14
C LEU A 46 19.98 9.47 -19.12
N THR A 47 20.05 10.33 -18.12
CA THR A 47 21.20 11.18 -17.83
C THR A 47 21.63 11.01 -16.38
N LYS A 48 22.72 11.66 -15.97
CA LYS A 48 23.17 11.63 -14.56
C LYS A 48 22.18 12.27 -13.59
N SER A 49 21.35 13.19 -14.06
CA SER A 49 20.43 14.01 -13.26
C SER A 49 18.96 13.80 -13.59
N GLU A 50 18.64 13.04 -14.64
CA GLU A 50 17.27 12.88 -15.11
C GLU A 50 17.05 11.50 -15.71
N THR A 51 15.99 10.83 -15.26
CA THR A 51 15.56 9.54 -15.77
C THR A 51 14.08 9.59 -16.09
N TRP A 52 13.70 9.12 -17.27
CA TRP A 52 12.31 9.00 -17.67
C TRP A 52 12.08 7.64 -18.32
N TRP A 53 11.19 6.86 -17.74
CA TRP A 53 10.79 5.56 -18.22
C TRP A 53 9.32 5.55 -18.62
N LEU A 54 9.03 4.92 -19.75
CA LEU A 54 7.70 4.53 -20.17
C LEU A 54 7.62 3.01 -20.15
N GLY A 55 6.53 2.43 -19.68
CA GLY A 55 6.38 0.99 -19.66
C GLY A 55 4.95 0.51 -19.71
N SER A 56 4.81 -0.78 -19.99
CA SER A 56 3.57 -1.52 -19.93
C SER A 56 3.76 -2.83 -19.18
N LYS A 57 2.69 -3.33 -18.56
CA LYS A 57 2.66 -4.64 -17.91
C LYS A 57 1.35 -5.36 -18.18
N LEU A 58 1.44 -6.64 -18.50
CA LEU A 58 0.32 -7.56 -18.44
C LEU A 58 0.33 -8.25 -17.08
N HIS A 59 -0.81 -8.21 -16.42
CA HIS A 59 -1.07 -8.86 -15.14
C HIS A 59 -2.06 -10.00 -15.34
N TYR A 60 -1.81 -11.10 -14.63
CA TYR A 60 -2.75 -12.18 -14.43
C TYR A 60 -2.81 -12.48 -12.93
N LEU A 61 -4.02 -12.59 -12.38
CA LEU A 61 -4.25 -12.93 -11.00
C LEU A 61 -5.28 -14.05 -10.90
N ASP A 62 -4.97 -15.02 -10.04
CA ASP A 62 -5.86 -16.10 -9.63
C ASP A 62 -5.89 -16.13 -8.09
N GLU A 63 -7.07 -16.04 -7.51
CA GLU A 63 -7.28 -15.93 -6.08
C GLU A 63 -8.43 -16.83 -5.64
N GLN A 64 -8.15 -17.55 -4.56
CA GLN A 64 -9.11 -18.38 -3.85
C GLN A 64 -9.12 -17.92 -2.40
N ALA A 65 -10.30 -17.55 -1.90
CA ALA A 65 -10.48 -17.17 -0.51
C ALA A 65 -11.65 -17.95 0.09
N GLU A 66 -11.47 -18.40 1.32
CA GLU A 66 -12.48 -19.09 2.11
C GLU A 66 -12.75 -18.24 3.35
N TYR A 67 -14.02 -17.92 3.58
CA TYR A 67 -14.47 -17.15 4.72
C TYR A 67 -15.35 -18.03 5.60
N GLY A 68 -15.00 -18.14 6.87
CA GLY A 68 -15.80 -18.78 7.91
C GLY A 68 -16.40 -17.74 8.85
N LEU A 69 -17.72 -17.72 8.94
CA LEU A 69 -18.45 -16.83 9.84
C LEU A 69 -19.16 -17.66 10.91
N ASN A 70 -18.80 -17.40 12.16
CA ASN A 70 -19.36 -18.07 13.33
C ASN A 70 -19.91 -17.04 14.31
N ARG A 71 -21.10 -17.28 14.85
CA ARG A 71 -21.61 -16.45 15.94
C ARG A 71 -20.81 -16.71 17.21
N GLN A 72 -20.46 -15.64 17.94
CA GLN A 72 -19.59 -15.78 19.11
C GLN A 72 -20.26 -16.55 20.26
N ASP A 73 -21.57 -16.41 20.42
CA ASP A 73 -22.34 -17.14 21.44
C ASP A 73 -22.54 -18.63 21.12
N GLY A 74 -22.00 -19.11 20.00
CA GLY A 74 -22.08 -20.50 19.56
C GLY A 74 -23.47 -20.91 19.05
N LEU A 75 -24.39 -19.95 18.89
CA LEU A 75 -25.73 -20.22 18.36
C LEU A 75 -25.76 -20.10 16.84
N GLY A 76 -26.25 -21.16 16.18
CA GLY A 76 -26.38 -21.23 14.72
C GLY A 76 -25.21 -21.96 14.04
N ASP A 77 -25.42 -22.31 12.77
CA ASP A 77 -24.42 -23.03 11.99
C ASP A 77 -23.34 -22.09 11.44
N ARG A 78 -22.12 -22.60 11.29
CA ARG A 78 -21.03 -21.92 10.59
C ARG A 78 -21.45 -21.63 9.16
N VAL A 79 -21.30 -20.37 8.74
CA VAL A 79 -21.50 -19.98 7.33
C VAL A 79 -20.13 -19.96 6.66
N GLU A 80 -19.97 -20.80 5.65
CA GLU A 80 -18.76 -20.84 4.82
C GLU A 80 -19.05 -20.20 3.46
N ILE A 81 -18.17 -19.28 3.07
CA ILE A 81 -18.24 -18.60 1.78
C ILE A 81 -16.91 -18.81 1.07
N GLU A 82 -16.93 -19.52 -0.05
CA GLU A 82 -15.79 -19.63 -0.95
C GLU A 82 -15.86 -18.54 -2.01
N LYS A 83 -14.71 -17.94 -2.34
CA LYS A 83 -14.58 -16.93 -3.39
C LYS A 83 -13.49 -17.35 -4.36
N ASP A 84 -13.88 -17.47 -5.62
CA ASP A 84 -12.96 -17.69 -6.74
C ASP A 84 -12.92 -16.42 -7.61
N LEU A 85 -11.76 -15.76 -7.62
CA LEU A 85 -11.52 -14.54 -8.38
C LEU A 85 -10.34 -14.73 -9.34
N ARG A 86 -10.57 -14.51 -10.62
CA ARG A 86 -9.54 -14.58 -11.66
C ARG A 86 -9.74 -13.46 -12.67
N TYR A 87 -8.69 -12.71 -12.95
CA TYR A 87 -8.73 -11.67 -13.99
C TYR A 87 -7.35 -11.40 -14.58
N SER A 88 -7.37 -10.71 -15.72
CA SER A 88 -6.18 -10.17 -16.36
C SER A 88 -6.32 -8.66 -16.45
N ALA A 89 -5.19 -7.95 -16.40
CA ALA A 89 -5.19 -6.49 -16.53
C ALA A 89 -3.97 -6.01 -17.31
N LEU A 90 -4.14 -4.92 -18.07
CA LEU A 90 -3.07 -4.21 -18.74
C LEU A 90 -2.78 -2.91 -17.99
N GLU A 91 -1.53 -2.70 -17.61
CA GLU A 91 -1.03 -1.48 -16.97
C GLU A 91 -0.14 -0.73 -17.96
N PHE A 92 -0.35 0.58 -18.10
CA PHE A 92 0.59 1.51 -18.70
C PHE A 92 1.09 2.45 -17.62
N TYR A 93 2.39 2.69 -17.58
CA TYR A 93 2.97 3.57 -16.58
C TYR A 93 4.11 4.41 -17.12
N THR A 94 4.30 5.56 -16.50
CA THR A 94 5.43 6.45 -16.72
C THR A 94 6.06 6.81 -15.38
N GLN A 95 7.38 6.82 -15.33
CA GLN A 95 8.17 7.18 -14.16
C GLN A 95 9.23 8.19 -14.56
N TRP A 96 9.09 9.41 -14.05
CA TRP A 96 10.02 10.49 -14.28
C TRP A 96 10.69 10.87 -12.95
N GLN A 97 11.99 11.10 -12.98
CA GLN A 97 12.73 11.58 -11.83
C GLN A 97 13.81 12.54 -12.29
N LYS A 98 13.90 13.69 -11.61
CA LYS A 98 14.96 14.67 -11.81
C LYS A 98 15.62 14.99 -10.49
N ASN A 99 16.94 14.88 -10.48
CA ASN A 99 17.81 15.12 -9.35
C ASN A 99 18.77 16.26 -9.68
N ASP A 100 18.68 17.31 -8.90
CA ASP A 100 19.58 18.46 -8.88
C ASP A 100 20.45 18.38 -7.60
N SER A 101 21.43 19.27 -7.48
CA SER A 101 22.27 19.47 -6.30
C SER A 101 21.52 19.60 -4.97
N ARG A 102 20.31 20.20 -4.98
CA ARG A 102 19.51 20.43 -3.76
C ARG A 102 18.08 19.90 -3.83
N LYS A 103 17.61 19.49 -5.00
CA LYS A 103 16.20 19.12 -5.25
C LYS A 103 16.13 17.76 -5.90
N LEU A 104 15.25 16.90 -5.42
CA LEU A 104 14.84 15.70 -6.12
C LEU A 104 13.32 15.74 -6.28
N ILE A 105 12.86 15.55 -7.51
CA ILE A 105 11.45 15.35 -7.81
C ILE A 105 11.27 14.02 -8.52
N SER A 106 10.26 13.26 -8.11
CA SER A 106 9.85 12.02 -8.74
C SER A 106 8.36 12.05 -8.98
N LEU A 107 7.95 11.62 -10.16
CA LEU A 107 6.58 11.53 -10.62
C LEU A 107 6.35 10.13 -11.19
N SER A 108 5.28 9.47 -10.76
CA SER A 108 4.86 8.19 -11.28
C SER A 108 3.37 8.23 -11.57
N THR A 109 2.98 7.88 -12.79
CA THR A 109 1.58 7.74 -13.18
C THR A 109 1.36 6.35 -13.72
N LYS A 110 0.28 5.69 -13.32
CA LYS A 110 -0.15 4.39 -13.83
C LYS A 110 -1.62 4.47 -14.22
N LEU A 111 -1.94 3.86 -15.35
CA LEU A 111 -3.30 3.55 -15.80
C LEU A 111 -3.38 2.04 -15.91
N LYS A 112 -4.35 1.44 -15.23
CA LYS A 112 -4.54 -0.01 -15.26
C LYS A 112 -5.98 -0.36 -15.61
N GLN A 113 -6.12 -1.20 -16.62
CA GLN A 113 -7.39 -1.64 -17.19
C GLN A 113 -7.54 -3.15 -17.02
N GLY A 114 -8.63 -3.61 -16.41
CA GLY A 114 -9.06 -5.01 -16.44
C GLY A 114 -9.46 -5.40 -17.86
N ILE A 115 -8.88 -6.49 -18.38
CA ILE A 115 -9.08 -6.98 -19.74
C ILE A 115 -9.55 -8.43 -19.75
N GLN A 116 -10.28 -8.79 -20.81
CA GLN A 116 -10.76 -10.14 -21.01
C GLN A 116 -9.78 -10.94 -21.89
N LEU A 117 -8.96 -11.78 -21.26
CA LEU A 117 -8.08 -12.75 -21.95
C LEU A 117 -8.61 -14.20 -21.87
N GLY A 118 -9.88 -14.37 -21.48
CA GLY A 118 -10.48 -15.67 -21.20
C GLY A 118 -10.24 -16.13 -19.76
N ALA A 119 -11.14 -16.98 -19.28
CA ALA A 119 -11.14 -17.55 -17.93
C ALA A 119 -11.35 -16.56 -16.75
N GLN A 120 -11.91 -15.37 -16.97
CA GLN A 120 -12.28 -14.48 -15.87
C GLN A 120 -13.29 -15.18 -14.96
N ARG A 121 -13.10 -15.05 -13.65
CA ARG A 121 -14.01 -15.59 -12.63
C ARG A 121 -14.21 -14.54 -11.56
N ASN A 122 -15.44 -14.35 -11.12
CA ASN A 122 -15.73 -13.67 -9.88
C ASN A 122 -16.99 -14.28 -9.29
N HIS A 123 -16.84 -15.43 -8.63
CA HIS A 123 -17.95 -16.15 -8.05
C HIS A 123 -17.76 -16.33 -6.55
N LEU A 124 -18.88 -16.25 -5.85
CA LEU A 124 -19.03 -16.60 -4.45
C LEU A 124 -19.85 -17.89 -4.40
N ARG A 125 -19.46 -18.83 -3.54
CA ARG A 125 -20.20 -20.05 -3.26
C ARG A 125 -20.49 -20.12 -1.78
N ASP A 126 -21.75 -20.34 -1.43
CA ASP A 126 -22.22 -20.59 -0.08
C ASP A 126 -23.20 -21.80 -0.07
N SER A 127 -23.82 -22.07 1.08
CA SER A 127 -24.84 -23.12 1.19
C SER A 127 -26.08 -22.91 0.32
N ASN A 128 -26.31 -21.69 -0.17
CA ASN A 128 -27.44 -21.33 -1.03
C ASN A 128 -27.09 -21.38 -2.53
N GLY A 129 -25.87 -21.79 -2.89
CA GLY A 129 -25.43 -21.99 -4.26
C GLY A 129 -24.33 -21.03 -4.71
N ILE A 130 -24.23 -20.81 -6.02
CA ILE A 130 -23.19 -19.97 -6.63
C ILE A 130 -23.80 -18.65 -7.07
N ARG A 131 -23.15 -17.54 -6.68
CA ARG A 131 -23.53 -16.18 -7.06
C ARG A 131 -22.32 -15.44 -7.63
N LYS A 132 -22.57 -14.39 -8.40
CA LYS A 132 -21.49 -13.52 -8.90
C LYS A 132 -21.05 -12.57 -7.78
N GLY A 133 -19.74 -12.38 -7.62
CA GLY A 133 -19.20 -11.36 -6.72
C GLY A 133 -19.56 -9.94 -7.18
N THR A 134 -19.49 -8.98 -6.26
CA THR A 134 -19.84 -7.58 -6.52
C THR A 134 -18.75 -6.82 -7.28
N GLU A 135 -17.49 -7.28 -7.18
CA GLU A 135 -16.37 -6.63 -7.84
C GLU A 135 -16.38 -6.85 -9.36
N THR A 136 -15.88 -5.86 -10.10
CA THR A 136 -15.72 -5.98 -11.54
C THR A 136 -14.31 -6.43 -11.92
N THR A 137 -14.22 -7.34 -12.88
CA THR A 137 -12.96 -7.74 -13.51
C THR A 137 -12.56 -6.84 -14.69
N HIS A 138 -13.45 -5.91 -15.09
CA HIS A 138 -13.27 -4.97 -16.20
C HIS A 138 -13.13 -3.54 -15.69
N PHE A 139 -12.28 -3.37 -14.68
CA PHE A 139 -12.12 -2.09 -14.01
C PHE A 139 -11.14 -1.16 -14.72
N THR A 140 -11.22 0.13 -14.41
CA THR A 140 -10.22 1.13 -14.77
C THR A 140 -9.72 1.82 -13.51
N SER A 141 -8.40 1.90 -13.34
CA SER A 141 -7.79 2.58 -12.20
C SER A 141 -6.64 3.49 -12.62
N TRP A 142 -6.55 4.63 -11.94
CA TRP A 142 -5.48 5.61 -12.06
C TRP A 142 -4.72 5.67 -10.74
N ASP A 143 -3.38 5.64 -10.80
CA ASP A 143 -2.49 5.82 -9.65
C ASP A 143 -1.45 6.88 -9.99
N PHE A 144 -1.53 8.01 -9.30
CA PHE A 144 -0.62 9.14 -9.42
C PHE A 144 0.16 9.31 -8.12
N THR A 145 1.49 9.30 -8.21
CA THR A 145 2.38 9.50 -7.07
C THR A 145 3.40 10.58 -7.39
N VAL A 146 3.56 11.52 -6.47
CA VAL A 146 4.60 12.55 -6.52
C VAL A 146 5.45 12.50 -5.25
N MET A 147 6.74 12.68 -5.41
CA MET A 147 7.67 12.93 -4.30
C MET A 147 8.51 14.14 -4.62
N TRP A 148 8.56 15.09 -3.70
CA TRP A 148 9.45 16.23 -3.76
C TRP A 148 10.34 16.26 -2.52
N ARG A 149 11.64 16.43 -2.73
CA ARG A 149 12.65 16.53 -1.68
C ARG A 149 13.53 17.73 -1.95
N TYR A 150 13.82 18.49 -0.92
CA TYR A 150 14.59 19.73 -1.02
C TYR A 150 15.52 19.91 0.19
N MET A 151 16.76 20.30 -0.07
CA MET A 151 17.72 20.72 0.96
C MET A 151 17.52 22.21 1.25
N LEU A 152 16.84 22.50 2.36
CA LEU A 152 16.63 23.87 2.86
C LEU A 152 17.97 24.51 3.23
N THR A 153 18.83 23.72 3.87
CA THR A 153 20.23 24.04 4.20
C THR A 153 21.07 22.75 4.04
N PRO A 154 22.40 22.79 4.16
CA PRO A 154 23.21 21.56 4.13
C PRO A 154 22.81 20.53 5.20
N GLN A 155 22.21 20.97 6.31
CA GLN A 155 21.77 20.10 7.41
C GLN A 155 20.27 19.85 7.44
N TRP A 156 19.43 20.67 6.81
CA TRP A 156 17.97 20.50 6.86
C TRP A 156 17.40 20.03 5.53
N ARG A 157 16.71 18.90 5.57
CA ARG A 157 16.03 18.30 4.42
C ARG A 157 14.53 18.26 4.66
N LEU A 158 13.79 18.84 3.72
CA LEU A 158 12.34 18.72 3.61
C LEU A 158 12.00 17.67 2.55
N GLN A 159 11.03 16.82 2.83
CA GLN A 159 10.45 15.91 1.86
C GLN A 159 8.94 15.94 1.99
N THR A 160 8.25 15.80 0.87
CA THR A 160 6.82 15.53 0.82
C THR A 160 6.56 14.46 -0.22
N ARG A 161 5.58 13.61 0.07
CA ARG A 161 5.05 12.63 -0.86
C ARG A 161 3.55 12.81 -0.92
N ALA A 162 2.95 12.62 -2.09
CA ALA A 162 1.51 12.54 -2.23
C ALA A 162 1.12 11.44 -3.21
N ASN A 163 -0.03 10.82 -2.96
CA ASN A 163 -0.63 9.81 -3.81
C ASN A 163 -2.10 10.17 -4.05
N LEU A 164 -2.56 9.92 -5.28
CA LEU A 164 -3.96 9.97 -5.66
C LEU A 164 -4.27 8.69 -6.43
N PHE A 165 -5.25 7.94 -5.94
CA PHE A 165 -5.74 6.71 -6.55
C PHE A 165 -7.23 6.86 -6.86
N TRP A 166 -7.64 6.49 -8.07
CA TRP A 166 -9.02 6.67 -8.50
C TRP A 166 -9.50 5.51 -9.36
N SER A 167 -10.69 5.00 -9.02
CA SER A 167 -11.50 4.13 -9.85
C SER A 167 -12.98 4.44 -9.62
N ASP A 168 -13.77 4.40 -10.70
CA ASP A 168 -15.24 4.47 -10.63
C ASP A 168 -15.86 3.07 -10.48
N ASP A 169 -15.04 2.04 -10.51
CA ASP A 169 -15.42 0.64 -10.46
C ASP A 169 -15.31 0.08 -9.04
N ILE A 170 -16.08 -0.97 -8.73
CA ILE A 170 -15.87 -1.77 -7.52
C ILE A 170 -14.68 -2.69 -7.77
N LEU A 171 -13.50 -2.33 -7.25
CA LEU A 171 -12.28 -3.07 -7.52
C LEU A 171 -12.20 -4.34 -6.70
N PRO A 172 -11.56 -5.40 -7.22
CA PRO A 172 -11.10 -6.49 -6.38
C PRO A 172 -10.18 -5.98 -5.27
N SER A 173 -10.24 -6.61 -4.10
CA SER A 173 -9.40 -6.25 -2.93
C SER A 173 -7.90 -6.22 -3.22
N ALA A 174 -7.46 -6.95 -4.24
CA ALA A 174 -6.08 -7.00 -4.73
C ALA A 174 -5.63 -5.75 -5.50
N GLU A 175 -6.57 -4.95 -5.98
CA GLU A 175 -6.40 -3.77 -6.84
C GLU A 175 -6.74 -2.47 -6.14
N GLN A 176 -7.44 -2.53 -5.01
CA GLN A 176 -7.73 -1.40 -4.14
C GLN A 176 -6.45 -0.77 -3.59
N VAL A 177 -6.47 0.56 -3.43
CA VAL A 177 -5.41 1.28 -2.74
C VAL A 177 -5.43 0.93 -1.26
N ARG A 178 -4.24 0.92 -0.65
CA ARG A 178 -4.04 0.65 0.77
C ARG A 178 -3.12 1.70 1.36
N TYR A 179 -3.57 2.36 2.40
CA TYR A 179 -2.80 3.29 3.22
C TYR A 179 -2.71 2.77 4.65
N GLY A 180 -1.70 3.25 5.37
CA GLY A 180 -1.27 2.77 6.68
C GLY A 180 0.23 2.46 6.70
N GLY A 181 0.82 2.42 7.90
CA GLY A 181 2.25 2.23 8.08
C GLY A 181 3.10 3.24 7.29
N GLU A 182 4.09 2.76 6.56
CA GLU A 182 4.98 3.63 5.77
C GLU A 182 4.31 4.30 4.56
N ARG A 183 3.17 3.76 4.13
CA ARG A 183 2.37 4.21 2.99
C ARG A 183 1.27 5.16 3.47
N TYR A 184 1.70 6.23 4.15
CA TYR A 184 0.85 7.27 4.71
C TYR A 184 -0.03 6.75 5.86
N GLY A 185 0.15 7.29 7.06
CA GLY A 185 -0.49 6.80 8.27
C GLY A 185 0.46 5.99 9.12
N ARG A 186 1.65 6.53 9.44
CA ARG A 186 2.70 5.84 10.23
C ARG A 186 2.26 5.39 11.62
N GLY A 187 1.24 6.04 12.18
CA GLY A 187 0.60 5.64 13.44
C GLY A 187 -0.35 4.45 13.33
N TYR A 188 -0.62 3.96 12.13
CA TYR A 188 -1.56 2.86 11.88
C TYR A 188 -0.86 1.63 11.28
N PRO A 189 -1.40 0.42 11.44
CA PRO A 189 -0.90 -0.76 10.74
C PRO A 189 -0.96 -0.63 9.21
N ASP A 190 -0.17 -1.46 8.52
CA ASP A 190 -0.15 -1.46 7.06
C ASP A 190 -1.50 -1.90 6.49
N GLY A 191 -2.03 -1.12 5.54
CA GLY A 191 -3.33 -1.40 4.93
C GLY A 191 -4.54 -1.12 5.82
N GLN A 192 -4.37 -0.31 6.87
CA GLN A 192 -5.43 0.18 7.74
C GLN A 192 -6.63 0.76 7.00
N ALA A 193 -6.36 1.54 5.96
CA ALA A 193 -7.39 2.13 5.12
C ALA A 193 -7.30 1.54 3.71
N GLN A 194 -8.42 1.06 3.20
CA GLN A 194 -8.53 0.43 1.89
C GLN A 194 -9.66 1.06 1.09
N GLY A 195 -9.50 1.22 -0.22
CA GLY A 195 -10.55 1.79 -1.06
C GLY A 195 -10.35 1.64 -2.56
N ASP A 196 -11.43 1.90 -3.30
CA ASP A 196 -11.44 2.02 -4.76
C ASP A 196 -10.99 3.42 -5.20
N ARG A 197 -11.13 4.40 -4.30
CA ARG A 197 -10.59 5.75 -4.40
C ARG A 197 -9.78 6.07 -3.15
N GLY A 198 -8.78 6.92 -3.30
CA GLY A 198 -8.05 7.42 -2.15
C GLY A 198 -7.07 8.52 -2.49
N ALA A 199 -6.75 9.32 -1.49
CA ALA A 199 -5.70 10.32 -1.56
C ALA A 199 -4.88 10.29 -0.27
N ALA A 200 -3.58 10.50 -0.38
CA ALA A 200 -2.72 10.54 0.78
C ALA A 200 -1.55 11.50 0.58
N SER A 201 -1.03 12.05 1.67
CA SER A 201 0.09 12.98 1.66
C SER A 201 0.90 12.89 2.94
N ASP A 202 2.20 13.13 2.84
CA ASP A 202 3.08 13.32 3.98
C ASP A 202 4.03 14.49 3.80
N ILE A 203 4.47 15.03 4.93
CA ILE A 203 5.55 16.00 5.03
C ILE A 203 6.53 15.50 6.08
N GLU A 204 7.78 15.34 5.69
CA GLU A 204 8.89 14.93 6.54
C GLU A 204 9.95 16.03 6.60
N LEU A 205 10.26 16.48 7.81
CA LEU A 205 11.40 17.35 8.08
C LEU A 205 12.49 16.56 8.79
N ARG A 206 13.71 16.65 8.29
CA ARG A 206 14.83 15.85 8.79
C ARG A 206 16.10 16.70 8.91
N TYR A 207 16.78 16.54 10.03
CA TYR A 207 18.08 17.14 10.27
C TYR A 207 19.18 16.12 9.98
N LEU A 208 20.23 16.50 9.26
CA LEU A 208 21.33 15.65 8.83
C LEU A 208 22.56 15.99 9.65
N MET A 209 22.77 15.27 10.76
CA MET A 209 23.86 15.54 11.69
C MET A 209 25.03 14.56 11.45
N PRO A 210 26.10 14.98 10.76
CA PRO A 210 27.30 14.16 10.63
C PRO A 210 27.95 13.97 12.00
N VAL A 211 28.50 12.78 12.25
CA VAL A 211 29.19 12.44 13.51
C VAL A 211 30.47 11.67 13.24
N THR A 212 31.43 11.79 14.17
CA THR A 212 32.79 11.23 14.03
C THR A 212 32.96 9.93 14.83
N PHE A 213 31.92 9.11 14.92
CA PHE A 213 32.05 7.79 15.57
C PHE A 213 32.71 6.78 14.62
N PRO A 214 33.39 5.73 15.15
CA PRO A 214 34.04 4.72 14.31
C PRO A 214 33.06 4.01 13.37
N ILE A 215 31.89 3.64 13.89
CA ILE A 215 30.90 2.79 13.18
C ILE A 215 29.71 3.61 12.66
N ILE A 216 29.38 4.74 13.29
CA ILE A 216 28.24 5.60 12.91
C ILE A 216 28.76 6.89 12.28
N LYS A 217 28.21 7.29 11.13
CA LYS A 217 28.63 8.50 10.40
C LYS A 217 27.58 9.60 10.39
N ARG A 218 26.31 9.27 10.61
CA ARG A 218 25.23 10.27 10.63
C ARG A 218 24.12 9.89 11.58
N PHE A 219 23.65 10.89 12.32
CA PHE A 219 22.37 10.88 13.02
C PHE A 219 21.38 11.76 12.26
N GLU A 220 20.19 11.24 12.03
CA GLU A 220 19.13 11.93 11.32
C GLU A 220 17.84 11.92 12.13
N PRO A 221 17.67 12.81 13.12
CA PRO A 221 16.38 13.00 13.73
C PRO A 221 15.41 13.59 12.72
N TYR A 222 14.16 13.14 12.77
CA TYR A 222 13.12 13.58 11.84
C TYR A 222 11.74 13.61 12.50
N ALA A 223 10.86 14.43 11.94
CA ALA A 223 9.45 14.50 12.27
C ALA A 223 8.63 14.40 10.99
N VAL A 224 7.48 13.74 11.09
CA VAL A 224 6.57 13.47 9.96
C VAL A 224 5.15 13.78 10.39
N VAL A 225 4.40 14.39 9.48
CA VAL A 225 2.95 14.45 9.55
C VAL A 225 2.41 13.82 8.28
N ASP A 226 1.43 12.93 8.41
CA ASP A 226 0.78 12.31 7.27
C ASP A 226 -0.74 12.25 7.43
N VAL A 227 -1.40 12.22 6.28
CA VAL A 227 -2.85 12.11 6.16
C VAL A 227 -3.17 11.18 4.99
N ALA A 228 -4.24 10.41 5.13
CA ALA A 228 -4.75 9.57 4.06
C ALA A 228 -6.27 9.45 4.18
N GLN A 229 -6.95 9.31 3.04
CA GLN A 229 -8.38 9.06 2.97
C GLN A 229 -8.64 8.01 1.90
N THR A 230 -9.53 7.06 2.18
CA THR A 230 -10.02 6.09 1.20
C THR A 230 -11.54 6.07 1.16
N GLU A 231 -12.08 5.61 0.04
CA GLU A 231 -13.50 5.40 -0.16
C GLU A 231 -13.74 4.10 -0.93
N LEU A 232 -14.69 3.29 -0.47
CA LEU A 232 -15.17 2.08 -1.14
C LEU A 232 -16.41 2.38 -1.98
N ASN A 233 -16.42 2.00 -3.24
CA ASN A 233 -17.55 2.23 -4.14
C ASN A 233 -18.75 1.31 -3.83
N VAL A 234 -18.53 0.15 -3.21
CA VAL A 234 -19.60 -0.82 -2.89
C VAL A 234 -20.53 -0.36 -1.77
N SER A 235 -20.00 0.40 -0.80
CA SER A 235 -20.70 0.77 0.44
C SER A 235 -20.62 2.27 0.75
N GLU A 236 -19.96 3.06 -0.10
CA GLU A 236 -19.64 4.49 0.12
C GLU A 236 -18.94 4.75 1.47
N THR A 237 -18.30 3.71 2.02
CA THR A 237 -17.62 3.79 3.31
C THR A 237 -16.30 4.52 3.13
N LYS A 238 -16.08 5.54 3.96
CA LYS A 238 -14.87 6.36 3.99
C LYS A 238 -14.05 6.04 5.23
N GLN A 239 -12.73 6.10 5.07
CA GLN A 239 -11.78 5.91 6.17
C GLN A 239 -10.75 7.04 6.13
N GLU A 240 -10.48 7.67 7.27
CA GLU A 240 -9.54 8.80 7.37
C GLU A 240 -8.41 8.50 8.35
N LEU A 241 -7.18 8.50 7.85
CA LEU A 241 -5.98 8.35 8.66
C LEU A 241 -5.30 9.69 8.78
N ALA A 242 -4.87 10.03 9.99
CA ALA A 242 -3.91 11.11 10.20
C ALA A 242 -2.95 10.71 11.32
N SER A 243 -1.65 10.92 11.13
CA SER A 243 -0.68 10.61 12.16
C SER A 243 0.47 11.61 12.23
N VAL A 244 1.09 11.65 13.40
CA VAL A 244 2.32 12.40 13.65
C VAL A 244 3.37 11.41 14.13
N ALA A 245 4.57 11.48 13.57
CA ALA A 245 5.68 10.61 13.95
C ALA A 245 6.95 11.40 14.21
N VAL A 246 7.74 10.92 15.15
CA VAL A 246 9.11 11.39 15.40
C VAL A 246 10.04 10.19 15.42
N GLY A 247 11.22 10.34 14.84
CA GLY A 247 12.17 9.23 14.77
C GLY A 247 13.61 9.68 14.69
N LEU A 248 14.49 8.71 14.89
CA LEU A 248 15.92 8.85 14.73
C LEU A 248 16.40 7.78 13.78
N TYR A 249 17.06 8.20 12.70
CA TYR A 249 17.73 7.30 11.79
C TYR A 249 19.25 7.43 11.93
N VAL A 250 19.91 6.29 12.12
CA VAL A 250 21.34 6.17 12.34
C VAL A 250 21.94 5.38 11.20
N THR A 251 23.01 5.87 10.58
CA THR A 251 23.65 5.14 9.46
C THR A 251 25.16 5.36 9.42
N ASP A 252 25.86 4.36 8.90
CA ASP A 252 27.26 4.46 8.49
C ASP A 252 27.44 5.03 7.06
N GLN A 253 26.32 5.34 6.39
CA GLN A 253 26.21 5.79 5.00
C GLN A 253 26.63 4.76 3.94
N ARG A 254 27.00 3.54 4.32
CA ARG A 254 27.53 2.54 3.39
C ARG A 254 26.87 1.17 3.51
N TYR A 255 26.94 0.55 4.69
CA TYR A 255 26.53 -0.84 4.88
C TYR A 255 25.25 -0.98 5.69
N PHE A 256 25.01 -0.14 6.69
CA PHE A 256 23.90 -0.33 7.60
C PHE A 256 23.21 0.96 8.01
N GLY A 257 22.00 0.78 8.53
CA GLY A 257 21.35 1.81 9.30
C GLY A 257 20.04 1.34 9.90
N VAL A 258 19.68 2.09 10.93
CA VAL A 258 18.66 1.72 11.90
C VAL A 258 17.77 2.94 12.07
N ALA A 259 16.47 2.78 11.85
CA ALA A 259 15.48 3.80 12.19
C ALA A 259 14.65 3.31 13.38
N VAL A 260 14.56 4.14 14.41
CA VAL A 260 13.59 3.97 15.50
C VAL A 260 12.63 5.14 15.41
N GLU A 261 11.33 4.85 15.44
CA GLU A 261 10.28 5.84 15.28
C GLU A 261 9.12 5.56 16.23
N VAL A 262 8.54 6.62 16.75
CA VAL A 262 7.30 6.60 17.52
C VAL A 262 6.28 7.40 16.73
N ALA A 263 5.15 6.79 16.41
CA ALA A 263 4.07 7.41 15.66
C ALA A 263 2.77 7.35 16.45
N LYS A 264 1.95 8.39 16.37
CA LYS A 264 0.67 8.47 17.07
C LYS A 264 -0.47 8.77 16.09
N PRO A 265 -1.55 7.95 16.07
CA PRO A 265 -2.80 8.29 15.41
C PRO A 265 -3.39 9.59 15.97
N VAL A 266 -3.73 10.52 15.09
CA VAL A 266 -4.47 11.76 15.42
C VAL A 266 -5.79 11.88 14.64
N GLY A 267 -6.01 11.06 13.62
CA GLY A 267 -7.26 10.95 12.86
C GLY A 267 -8.23 9.94 13.47
N ASP A 268 -8.86 9.11 12.63
CA ASP A 268 -9.74 8.04 13.10
C ASP A 268 -9.01 7.09 14.05
N ALA A 269 -9.75 6.45 14.94
CA ALA A 269 -9.20 5.40 15.78
C ALA A 269 -8.89 4.15 14.96
N HIS A 270 -7.99 3.32 15.46
CA HIS A 270 -7.66 2.06 14.81
C HIS A 270 -8.91 1.15 14.72
N TYR A 271 -9.21 0.59 13.54
CA TYR A 271 -10.41 -0.25 13.33
C TYR A 271 -10.44 -1.50 14.22
N GLU A 272 -9.27 -2.06 14.57
CA GLU A 272 -9.18 -3.27 15.42
C GLU A 272 -9.28 -2.94 16.92
N THR A 273 -8.56 -1.93 17.38
CA THR A 273 -8.42 -1.66 18.83
C THR A 273 -9.31 -0.53 19.31
N THR A 274 -9.90 0.26 18.42
CA THR A 274 -10.62 1.52 18.70
C THR A 274 -9.83 2.53 19.56
N ASN A 275 -8.52 2.33 19.71
CA ASN A 275 -7.64 3.19 20.48
C ASN A 275 -6.72 4.01 19.56
N ARG A 276 -6.07 5.02 20.16
CA ARG A 276 -5.07 5.89 19.50
C ARG A 276 -3.72 5.76 20.18
N GLU A 277 -3.37 4.54 20.57
CA GLU A 277 -2.10 4.27 21.23
C GLU A 277 -0.92 4.51 20.28
N PRO A 278 0.23 4.99 20.78
CA PRO A 278 1.41 5.14 19.95
C PRO A 278 1.92 3.79 19.42
N VAL A 279 2.32 3.79 18.15
CA VAL A 279 2.99 2.66 17.50
C VAL A 279 4.49 2.90 17.46
N TYR A 280 5.25 1.85 17.72
CA TYR A 280 6.72 1.87 17.70
C TYR A 280 7.22 1.12 16.46
N ASN A 281 7.92 1.83 15.59
CA ASN A 281 8.46 1.29 14.35
C ASN A 281 9.98 1.12 14.45
N LEU A 282 10.48 -0.05 14.06
CA LEU A 282 11.90 -0.35 13.93
C LEU A 282 12.19 -0.78 12.49
N LYS A 283 13.14 -0.08 11.84
CA LYS A 283 13.60 -0.45 10.50
C LYS A 283 15.10 -0.69 10.51
N LEU A 284 15.50 -1.77 9.86
CA LEU A 284 16.89 -2.17 9.71
C LEU A 284 17.16 -2.31 8.22
N HIS A 285 18.22 -1.66 7.74
CA HIS A 285 18.74 -1.93 6.42
C HIS A 285 20.19 -2.40 6.52
N TRP A 286 20.53 -3.39 5.71
CA TRP A 286 21.88 -3.91 5.60
C TRP A 286 22.18 -4.20 4.13
N LYS A 287 23.36 -3.81 3.67
CA LYS A 287 23.86 -4.12 2.33
C LYS A 287 25.06 -5.05 2.46
N PHE A 288 24.90 -6.27 1.94
CA PHE A 288 25.99 -7.23 1.79
C PHE A 288 26.84 -6.85 0.56
N GLU A 289 28.16 -7.06 0.66
CA GLU A 289 29.09 -6.90 -0.46
C GLU A 289 28.99 -8.08 -1.44
#